data_AF-A0A3N5HVM8-F1
#
_entry.id   AF-A0A3N5HVM8-F1
#
_cell.length_a   1.000
_cell.length_b   1.000
_cell.length_c   1.000
_cell.angle_alpha   90.00
_cell.angle_beta   90.00
_cell.angle_gamma   90.00
#
_symmetry.space_group_name_H-M   'P 1'
#
loop_
_entity.id
_entity.type
_entity.pdbx_description
1 polymer ?
#
loop_
_entity_poly.entity_id
_entity_poly.type
_entity_poly.pdbx_seq_one_letter_code
_entity_poly.pdbx_strand_id
1 'polypeptide(L)'
;RKCFASLDEFLRRWNGAERKQAIYEELENEGLLLDLLAEEVGKDLDPFDVICHVAFDQPPLTRRERAENVRKRNVFTKYGKQARTVLEALLQKYQDEGVTDLDDPRILKVAPFDAMGTPIELLKKFGGRNGFEQAVHDLQSALYGKAA
;
A
#
# COMPACT_ATOMS: atom_id res chain seq x y z
N ARG A 1 15.37 -10.93 19.96
CA ARG A 1 15.44 -9.49 19.60
C ARG A 1 14.03 -9.09 19.18
N LYS A 2 13.50 -7.95 19.64
CA LYS A 2 12.19 -7.44 19.19
C LYS A 2 12.44 -6.68 17.88
N CYS A 3 11.78 -7.08 16.80
CA CYS A 3 12.00 -6.54 15.44
C CYS A 3 11.61 -5.04 15.35
N PHE A 4 10.78 -4.56 16.27
CA PHE A 4 10.49 -3.14 16.51
C PHE A 4 10.32 -2.92 18.02
N ALA A 5 10.87 -1.84 18.58
CA ALA A 5 10.76 -1.55 20.02
C ALA A 5 9.40 -0.95 20.41
N SER A 6 8.66 -0.40 19.44
CA SER A 6 7.34 0.19 19.63
C SER A 6 6.54 0.28 18.32
N LEU A 7 5.22 0.45 18.43
CA LEU A 7 4.34 0.73 17.30
C LEU A 7 4.79 1.98 16.54
N ASP A 8 5.19 3.05 17.24
CA ASP A 8 5.61 4.30 16.58
C ASP A 8 6.90 4.11 15.75
N GLU A 9 7.83 3.26 16.19
CA GLU A 9 9.02 2.90 15.42
C GLU A 9 8.65 2.10 14.16
N PHE A 10 7.77 1.11 14.31
CA PHE A 10 7.23 0.35 13.18
C PHE A 10 6.56 1.27 12.16
N LEU A 11 5.67 2.17 12.60
CA LEU A 11 4.98 3.12 11.73
C LEU A 11 5.95 4.06 11.00
N ARG A 12 6.99 4.54 11.67
CA ARG A 12 8.01 5.39 11.03
C ARG A 12 8.77 4.64 9.96
N ARG A 13 9.21 3.41 10.25
CA ARG A 13 9.95 2.58 9.30
C ARG A 13 9.06 2.14 8.14
N TRP A 14 7.83 1.73 8.44
CA TRP A 14 6.83 1.36 7.44
C TRP A 14 6.57 2.50 6.48
N ASN A 15 6.22 3.69 6.98
CA ASN A 15 5.90 4.83 6.12
C ASN A 15 7.14 5.41 5.42
N GLY A 16 8.33 5.30 6.03
CA GLY A 16 9.59 5.80 5.47
C GLY A 16 10.24 4.91 4.42
N ALA A 17 9.85 3.64 4.29
CA ALA A 17 10.43 2.74 3.29
C ALA A 17 9.99 3.11 1.87
N GLU A 18 10.96 3.24 0.96
CA GLU A 18 10.73 3.44 -0.48
C GLU A 18 9.94 2.29 -1.11
N ARG A 19 10.25 1.04 -0.73
CA ARG A 19 9.53 -0.14 -1.21
C ARG A 19 9.03 -0.96 -0.03
N LYS A 20 7.73 -1.27 0.01
CA LYS A 20 7.16 -2.10 1.08
C LYS A 20 7.65 -3.55 0.99
N GLN A 21 7.96 -4.03 -0.22
CA GLN A 21 8.62 -5.32 -0.42
C GLN A 21 9.87 -5.52 0.43
N ALA A 22 10.69 -4.48 0.59
CA ALA A 22 11.92 -4.60 1.39
C ALA A 22 11.62 -4.90 2.86
N ILE A 23 10.51 -4.38 3.40
CA ILE A 23 10.08 -4.70 4.77
C ILE A 23 9.58 -6.14 4.84
N TYR A 24 8.83 -6.60 3.84
CA TYR A 24 8.36 -7.98 3.78
C TYR A 24 9.50 -8.98 3.75
N GLU A 25 10.48 -8.76 2.87
CA GLU A 25 11.67 -9.59 2.76
C GLU A 25 12.49 -9.59 4.07
N GLU A 26 12.61 -8.45 4.74
CA GLU A 26 13.28 -8.37 6.05
C GLU A 26 12.57 -9.21 7.10
N LEU A 27 11.24 -9.10 7.21
CA LEU A 27 10.44 -9.86 8.17
C LEU A 27 10.52 -11.37 7.90
N GLU A 28 10.44 -11.77 6.63
CA GLU A 28 10.59 -13.17 6.23
C GLU A 28 11.97 -13.71 6.58
N ASN A 29 13.04 -12.94 6.34
CA ASN A 29 14.41 -13.29 6.72
C ASN A 29 14.59 -13.42 8.25
N GLU A 30 13.78 -12.71 9.04
CA GLU A 30 13.74 -12.83 10.49
C GLU A 30 12.83 -13.99 10.98
N GLY A 31 12.22 -14.75 10.05
CA GLY A 31 11.37 -15.91 10.33
C GLY A 31 9.91 -15.57 10.56
N LEU A 32 9.47 -14.34 10.27
CA LEU A 32 8.07 -13.91 10.35
C LEU A 32 7.38 -14.13 9.01
N LEU A 33 6.76 -15.29 8.86
CA LEU A 33 5.97 -15.66 7.68
C LEU A 33 4.57 -15.04 7.79
N LEU A 34 4.38 -13.87 7.17
CA LEU A 34 3.12 -13.13 7.24
C LEU A 34 1.93 -13.90 6.66
N ASP A 35 2.15 -14.72 5.64
CA ASP A 35 1.09 -15.55 5.06
C ASP A 35 0.52 -16.54 6.09
N LEU A 36 1.38 -17.17 6.90
CA LEU A 36 0.94 -18.08 7.97
C LEU A 36 0.20 -17.33 9.07
N LEU A 37 0.68 -16.14 9.44
CA LEU A 37 -0.01 -15.29 10.42
C LEU A 37 -1.39 -14.89 9.91
N ALA A 38 -1.51 -14.53 8.62
CA ALA A 38 -2.78 -14.18 8.00
C ALA A 38 -3.77 -15.35 7.97
N GLU A 39 -3.31 -16.62 7.92
CA GLU A 39 -4.22 -17.77 8.03
C GLU A 39 -4.89 -17.86 9.40
N GLU A 40 -4.20 -17.45 10.46
CA GLU A 40 -4.70 -17.49 11.84
C GLU A 40 -5.58 -16.28 12.18
N VAL A 41 -5.25 -15.09 11.66
CA VAL A 41 -5.94 -13.84 12.02
C VAL A 41 -6.97 -13.35 10.99
N GLY A 42 -6.86 -13.75 9.72
CA GLY A 42 -7.78 -13.37 8.65
C GLY A 42 -7.07 -13.09 7.31
N LYS A 43 -7.49 -13.79 6.25
CA LYS A 43 -6.88 -13.73 4.90
C LYS A 43 -7.19 -12.45 4.11
N ASP A 44 -8.18 -11.69 4.56
CA ASP A 44 -8.59 -10.40 4.01
C ASP A 44 -7.88 -9.20 4.67
N LEU A 45 -7.13 -9.44 5.75
CA LEU A 45 -6.30 -8.45 6.40
C LEU A 45 -5.12 -8.03 5.49
N ASP A 46 -4.71 -6.78 5.63
CA ASP A 46 -3.45 -6.33 5.06
C ASP A 46 -2.29 -6.87 5.92
N PRO A 47 -1.15 -7.28 5.34
CA PRO A 47 0.01 -7.72 6.12
C PRO A 47 0.50 -6.69 7.15
N PHE A 48 0.36 -5.39 6.89
CA PHE A 48 0.58 -4.32 7.88
C PHE A 48 -0.34 -4.49 9.10
N ASP A 49 -1.62 -4.78 8.89
CA ASP A 49 -2.60 -4.99 9.97
C ASP A 49 -2.31 -6.26 10.74
N VAL A 50 -1.90 -7.33 10.05
CA VAL A 50 -1.44 -8.57 10.70
C VAL A 50 -0.30 -8.26 11.66
N ILE A 51 0.71 -7.52 11.22
CA ILE A 51 1.84 -7.10 12.07
C ILE A 51 1.35 -6.23 13.22
N CYS A 52 0.49 -5.24 12.94
CA CYS A 52 -0.03 -4.33 13.96
C CYS A 52 -0.81 -5.08 15.06
N HIS A 53 -1.60 -6.06 14.66
CA HIS A 53 -2.41 -6.87 15.55
C HIS A 53 -1.54 -7.80 16.41
N VAL A 54 -0.65 -8.58 15.77
CA VAL A 54 0.16 -9.59 16.46
C VAL A 54 1.24 -8.98 17.34
N ALA A 55 1.88 -7.89 16.91
CA ALA A 55 3.01 -7.32 17.65
C ALA A 55 2.61 -6.23 18.66
N PHE A 56 1.46 -5.57 18.47
CA PHE A 56 1.08 -4.37 19.22
C PHE A 56 -0.39 -4.33 19.68
N ASP A 57 -1.09 -5.48 19.64
CA ASP A 57 -2.49 -5.64 20.07
C ASP A 57 -3.45 -4.60 19.47
N GLN A 58 -3.18 -4.14 18.23
CA GLN A 58 -4.07 -3.21 17.54
C GLN A 58 -5.26 -3.95 16.91
N PRO A 59 -6.45 -3.35 16.86
CA PRO A 59 -7.55 -3.90 16.07
C PRO A 59 -7.18 -3.87 14.58
N PRO A 60 -7.19 -5.01 13.87
CA PRO A 60 -6.78 -5.06 12.48
C PRO A 60 -7.88 -4.49 11.58
N LEU A 61 -7.47 -3.87 10.48
CA LEU A 61 -8.36 -3.50 9.38
C LEU A 61 -8.16 -4.46 8.20
N THR A 62 -9.25 -4.74 7.51
CA THR A 62 -9.23 -5.41 6.21
C THR A 62 -8.69 -4.47 5.14
N ARG A 63 -8.16 -5.04 4.04
CA ARG A 63 -7.75 -4.26 2.85
C ARG A 63 -8.90 -3.38 2.33
N ARG A 64 -10.13 -3.88 2.41
CA ARG A 64 -11.35 -3.14 2.03
C ARG A 64 -11.63 -1.95 2.94
N GLU A 65 -11.50 -2.11 4.25
CA GLU A 65 -11.67 -1.00 5.19
C GLU A 65 -10.61 0.08 4.99
N ARG A 66 -9.34 -0.31 4.74
CA ARG A 66 -8.30 0.66 4.39
C ARG A 66 -8.62 1.42 3.12
N ALA A 67 -9.01 0.71 2.06
CA ALA A 67 -9.37 1.34 0.79
C ALA A 67 -10.54 2.33 0.94
N GLU A 68 -11.59 1.94 1.67
CA GLU A 68 -12.72 2.81 1.96
C GLU A 68 -12.32 4.05 2.76
N ASN A 69 -11.42 3.91 3.75
CA ASN A 69 -10.93 5.04 4.51
C ASN A 69 -10.13 6.03 3.64
N VAL A 70 -9.38 5.55 2.65
CA VAL A 70 -8.70 6.41 1.66
C VAL A 70 -9.71 7.16 0.80
N ARG A 71 -10.73 6.47 0.27
CA ARG A 71 -11.79 7.09 -0.55
C ARG A 71 -12.50 8.21 0.20
N LYS A 72 -12.87 7.98 1.47
CA LYS A 72 -13.53 8.99 2.32
C LYS A 72 -12.72 10.28 2.50
N ARG A 73 -11.38 10.17 2.51
CA ARG A 73 -10.47 11.32 2.70
C ARG A 73 -10.28 12.16 1.42
N ASN A 74 -10.73 11.69 0.25
CA ASN A 74 -10.64 12.41 -1.02
C ASN A 74 -9.21 12.88 -1.37
N VAL A 75 -8.18 12.09 -1.00
CA VAL A 75 -6.76 12.46 -1.13
C VAL A 75 -6.29 12.65 -2.58
N PHE A 76 -7.03 12.15 -3.56
CA PHE A 76 -6.67 12.24 -4.98
C PHE A 76 -7.15 13.52 -5.69
N THR A 77 -7.86 14.41 -4.98
CA THR A 77 -8.44 15.64 -5.57
C THR A 77 -7.40 16.60 -6.16
N LYS A 78 -6.15 16.52 -5.70
CA LYS A 78 -5.02 17.30 -6.23
C LYS A 78 -4.52 16.82 -7.62
N TYR A 79 -4.93 15.64 -8.08
CA TYR A 79 -4.51 15.08 -9.37
C TYR A 79 -5.55 15.33 -10.46
N GLY A 80 -5.08 15.45 -11.71
CA GLY A 80 -5.96 15.52 -12.88
C GLY A 80 -6.75 14.23 -13.09
N LYS A 81 -7.86 14.30 -13.86
CA LYS A 81 -8.84 13.21 -14.05
C LYS A 81 -8.18 11.85 -14.34
N GLN A 82 -7.25 11.77 -15.29
CA GLN A 82 -6.61 10.51 -15.68
C GLN A 82 -5.67 9.95 -14.61
N ALA A 83 -4.87 10.82 -13.96
CA ALA A 83 -4.00 10.42 -12.85
C ALA A 83 -4.83 9.91 -11.66
N ARG A 84 -5.95 10.57 -11.36
CA ARG A 84 -6.91 10.09 -10.35
C ARG A 84 -7.49 8.73 -10.72
N THR A 85 -7.90 8.51 -11.97
CA THR A 85 -8.39 7.19 -12.42
C THR A 85 -7.35 6.07 -12.22
N VAL A 86 -6.08 6.35 -12.49
CA VAL A 86 -4.98 5.40 -12.22
C VAL A 86 -4.85 5.13 -10.72
N LEU A 87 -4.87 6.16 -9.86
CA LEU A 87 -4.78 5.98 -8.41
C LEU A 87 -5.97 5.20 -7.82
N GLU A 88 -7.18 5.45 -8.30
CA GLU A 88 -8.38 4.70 -7.91
C GLU A 88 -8.27 3.22 -8.34
N ALA A 89 -7.71 2.95 -9.53
CA ALA A 89 -7.49 1.58 -9.99
C ALA A 89 -6.38 0.86 -9.20
N LEU A 90 -5.32 1.57 -8.80
CA LEU A 90 -4.31 1.05 -7.88
C LEU A 90 -4.93 0.69 -6.53
N LEU A 91 -5.75 1.58 -5.98
CA LEU A 91 -6.47 1.35 -4.72
C LEU A 91 -7.44 0.17 -4.82
N GLN A 92 -8.14 0.03 -5.95
CA GLN A 92 -9.02 -1.11 -6.20
C GLN A 92 -8.24 -2.42 -6.29
N LYS A 93 -7.10 -2.43 -6.99
CA LYS A 93 -6.25 -3.62 -7.11
C LYS A 93 -5.66 -4.03 -5.77
N TYR A 94 -5.23 -3.06 -4.95
CA TYR A 94 -4.85 -3.28 -3.58
C TYR A 94 -5.98 -3.94 -2.76
N GLN A 95 -7.19 -3.39 -2.85
CA GLN A 95 -8.36 -3.89 -2.13
C GLN A 95 -8.66 -5.36 -2.46
N ASP A 96 -8.71 -5.69 -3.76
CA ASP A 96 -9.22 -6.98 -4.21
C ASP A 96 -8.11 -8.04 -4.26
N GLU A 97 -6.92 -7.67 -4.71
CA GLU A 97 -5.80 -8.60 -4.98
C GLU A 97 -4.68 -8.50 -3.94
N GLY A 98 -4.65 -7.45 -3.10
CA GLY A 98 -3.64 -7.33 -2.04
C GLY A 98 -2.26 -6.91 -2.57
N VAL A 99 -2.24 -6.25 -3.73
CA VAL A 99 -0.98 -5.77 -4.32
C VAL A 99 -0.37 -4.69 -3.43
N THR A 100 0.84 -4.95 -2.94
CA THR A 100 1.60 -4.07 -2.06
C THR A 100 2.64 -3.22 -2.78
N ASP A 101 3.19 -3.73 -3.89
CA ASP A 101 4.20 -3.08 -4.73
C ASP A 101 3.57 -2.11 -5.74
N LEU A 102 2.74 -1.20 -5.22
CA LEU A 102 2.01 -0.21 -6.02
C LEU A 102 2.96 0.81 -6.67
N ASP A 103 4.14 1.01 -6.09
CA ASP A 103 5.15 2.00 -6.50
C ASP A 103 5.98 1.55 -7.71
N ASP A 104 5.93 0.27 -8.07
CA ASP A 104 6.62 -0.26 -9.23
C ASP A 104 5.89 0.11 -10.53
N PRO A 105 6.49 0.91 -11.44
CA PRO A 105 5.85 1.32 -12.69
C PRO A 105 5.50 0.16 -13.63
N ARG A 106 6.04 -1.06 -13.40
CA ARG A 106 5.62 -2.27 -14.13
C ARG A 106 4.14 -2.58 -13.94
N ILE A 107 3.51 -2.14 -12.85
CA ILE A 107 2.07 -2.28 -12.63
C ILE A 107 1.24 -1.61 -13.73
N LEU A 108 1.76 -0.56 -14.36
CA LEU A 108 1.09 0.14 -15.45
C LEU A 108 1.03 -0.66 -16.76
N LYS A 109 1.67 -1.85 -16.82
CA LYS A 109 1.65 -2.75 -17.98
C LYS A 109 0.61 -3.87 -17.87
N VAL A 110 -0.10 -3.98 -16.75
CA VAL A 110 -1.09 -5.04 -16.51
C VAL A 110 -2.50 -4.47 -16.40
N ALA A 111 -3.51 -5.33 -16.52
CA ALA A 111 -4.90 -4.91 -16.37
C ALA A 111 -5.18 -4.32 -14.97
N PRO A 112 -6.02 -3.27 -14.89
CA PRO A 112 -6.71 -2.57 -15.99
C PRO A 112 -5.90 -1.42 -16.63
N PHE A 113 -4.65 -1.20 -16.22
CA PHE A 113 -3.84 -0.04 -16.61
C PHE A 113 -3.42 -0.08 -18.08
N ASP A 114 -3.18 -1.26 -18.63
CA ASP A 114 -2.89 -1.50 -20.05
C ASP A 114 -3.98 -0.96 -20.99
N ALA A 115 -5.23 -0.92 -20.52
CA ALA A 115 -6.37 -0.33 -21.24
C ALA A 115 -6.54 1.19 -21.01
N MET A 116 -5.80 1.79 -20.07
CA MET A 116 -5.90 3.23 -19.73
C MET A 116 -4.93 4.11 -20.53
N GLY A 117 -3.98 3.49 -21.23
CA GLY A 117 -2.95 4.15 -22.04
C GLY A 117 -1.61 3.43 -21.93
N THR A 118 -0.62 3.87 -22.69
CA THR A 118 0.74 3.33 -22.57
C THR A 118 1.37 3.75 -21.23
N PRO A 119 2.29 2.97 -20.64
CA PRO A 119 2.96 3.35 -19.40
C PRO A 119 3.61 4.75 -19.46
N ILE A 120 4.19 5.12 -20.60
CA ILE A 120 4.79 6.44 -20.80
C ILE A 120 3.74 7.55 -20.72
N GLU A 121 2.58 7.37 -21.34
CA GLU A 121 1.48 8.33 -21.29
C GLU A 121 0.90 8.47 -19.88
N LEU A 122 0.74 7.36 -19.17
CA LEU A 122 0.24 7.35 -17.80
C LEU A 122 1.21 8.07 -16.86
N LEU A 123 2.51 7.79 -16.94
CA LEU A 123 3.54 8.48 -16.16
C LEU A 123 3.55 10.00 -16.41
N LYS A 124 3.37 10.43 -17.67
CA LYS A 124 3.28 11.87 -18.00
C LYS A 124 2.13 12.57 -17.27
N LYS A 125 1.04 11.88 -16.92
CA LYS A 125 -0.08 12.47 -16.15
C LYS A 125 0.30 12.83 -14.72
N PHE A 126 1.38 12.27 -14.21
CA PHE A 126 1.94 12.58 -12.91
C PHE A 126 3.14 13.53 -12.98
N GLY A 127 3.51 14.02 -14.17
CA GLY A 127 4.75 14.78 -14.37
C GLY A 127 6.00 13.92 -14.57
N GLY A 128 5.82 12.63 -14.87
CA GLY A 128 6.90 11.66 -15.09
C GLY A 128 6.99 10.62 -13.98
N ARG A 129 8.08 9.84 -14.00
CA ARG A 129 8.31 8.71 -13.08
C ARG A 129 8.28 9.14 -11.61
N ASN A 130 9.07 10.14 -11.24
CA ASN A 130 9.16 10.60 -9.86
C ASN A 130 7.81 11.12 -9.33
N GLY A 131 7.01 11.75 -10.20
CA GLY A 131 5.68 12.23 -9.82
C GLY A 131 4.69 11.09 -9.62
N PHE A 132 4.80 10.00 -10.38
CA PHE A 132 4.02 8.79 -10.16
C PHE A 132 4.41 8.12 -8.84
N GLU A 133 5.72 7.92 -8.60
CA GLU A 133 6.24 7.35 -7.35
C GLU A 133 5.76 8.16 -6.14
N GLN A 134 5.87 9.49 -6.19
CA GLN A 134 5.34 10.37 -5.13
C GLN A 134 3.83 10.19 -4.94
N ALA A 135 3.06 10.09 -6.03
CA ALA A 135 1.61 9.92 -5.93
C ALA A 135 1.21 8.58 -5.31
N VAL A 136 1.98 7.53 -5.58
CA VAL A 136 1.80 6.24 -4.94
C VAL A 136 2.20 6.28 -3.47
N HIS A 137 3.29 6.97 -3.12
CA HIS A 137 3.67 7.16 -1.72
C HIS A 137 2.60 7.93 -0.93
N ASP A 138 1.97 8.93 -1.55
CA ASP A 138 0.85 9.65 -0.95
C ASP A 138 -0.36 8.72 -0.73
N LEU A 139 -0.65 7.84 -1.69
CA LEU A 139 -1.66 6.79 -1.55
C LEU A 139 -1.32 5.82 -0.41
N GLN A 140 -0.09 5.31 -0.35
CA GLN A 140 0.37 4.41 0.70
C GLN A 140 0.33 5.09 2.08
N SER A 141 0.69 6.38 2.16
CA SER A 141 0.58 7.17 3.39
C SER A 141 -0.88 7.33 3.82
N ALA A 142 -1.80 7.48 2.86
CA ALA A 142 -3.23 7.52 3.16
C ALA A 142 -3.75 6.15 3.62
N LEU A 143 -3.24 5.05 3.05
CA LEU A 143 -3.55 3.67 3.43
C LEU A 143 -3.05 3.36 4.85
N TYR A 144 -1.79 3.67 5.16
CA TYR A 144 -1.07 3.21 6.37
C TYR A 144 -0.85 4.28 7.44
N GLY A 145 -1.46 5.46 7.30
CA GLY A 145 -1.54 6.43 8.38
C GLY A 145 -2.26 5.86 9.59
N LYS A 146 -1.99 6.40 10.80
CA LYS A 146 -2.70 5.99 12.03
C LYS A 146 -4.21 5.93 11.73
N ALA A 147 -4.80 4.74 11.92
CA ALA A 147 -6.24 4.64 12.04
C ALA A 147 -6.60 5.56 13.22
N ALA A 148 -7.41 6.58 12.94
CA ALA A 148 -7.86 7.52 13.97
C ALA A 148 -8.86 6.83 14.89
#